data_AF-H1SJ14-F1
#
_entry.id   AF-H1SJ14-F1
#
_cell.length_a   1.000
_cell.length_b   1.000
_cell.length_c   1.000
_cell.angle_alpha   90.00
_cell.angle_beta   90.00
_cell.angle_gamma   90.00
#
_symmetry.space_group_name_H-M   'P 1'
#
loop_
_entity.id
_entity.type
_entity.pdbx_description
1 polymer ?
#
loop_
_entity_poly.entity_id
_entity_poly.type
_entity_poly.pdbx_seq_one_letter_code
_entity_poly.pdbx_strand_id
1 'polypeptide(L)'
;AERYSLALEFVRFDWAHCDYYLQTGAMMPADWRAQLEGFDALYFGAVGWPAKVPDHVSLWGSLLKFRREFDQYVNLRPVRLFEGVPCPLANRKPGDIDFFVGARVTPRGKYTSLGGRIVRGHGAR
;
A
#
# COMPACT_ATOMS: atom_id res chain seq x y z
N ALA A 1 19.36 -2.43 16.42
CA ALA A 1 18.57 -2.25 17.66
C ALA A 1 19.49 -2.02 18.86
N GLU A 2 20.52 -2.85 19.05
CA GLU A 2 21.48 -2.74 20.16
C GLU A 2 22.21 -1.41 20.25
N ARG A 3 22.59 -0.80 19.12
CA ARG A 3 23.30 0.50 19.09
C ARG A 3 22.53 1.65 19.75
N TYR A 4 21.20 1.56 19.82
CA TYR A 4 20.33 2.57 20.42
C TYR A 4 19.40 2.00 21.50
N SER A 5 19.68 0.77 21.97
CA SER A 5 18.87 0.07 22.99
C SER A 5 17.35 0.08 22.72
N LEU A 6 16.97 -0.04 21.45
CA LEU A 6 15.55 -0.11 21.06
C LEU A 6 15.04 -1.54 21.28
N ALA A 7 14.00 -1.69 22.10
CA ALA A 7 13.27 -2.95 22.24
C ALA A 7 12.36 -3.14 21.02
N LEU A 8 12.86 -3.86 20.01
CA LEU A 8 12.12 -4.16 18.78
C LEU A 8 11.91 -5.66 18.67
N GLU A 9 10.65 -6.08 18.62
CA GLU A 9 10.26 -7.44 18.30
C GLU A 9 9.66 -7.47 16.88
N PHE A 10 10.08 -8.44 16.07
CA PHE A 10 9.60 -8.58 14.69
C PHE A 10 8.92 -9.92 14.53
N VAL A 11 7.63 -9.91 14.24
CA VAL A 11 6.86 -11.08 13.83
C VAL A 11 6.63 -11.01 12.32
N ARG A 12 6.91 -12.11 11.64
CA ARG A 12 6.72 -12.23 10.18
C ARG A 12 5.42 -12.96 9.90
N PHE A 13 4.68 -12.43 8.93
CA PHE A 13 3.41 -13.00 8.47
C PHE A 13 3.54 -13.42 7.01
N ASP A 14 3.31 -14.71 6.74
CA ASP A 14 3.42 -15.30 5.40
C ASP A 14 2.07 -15.28 4.65
N TRP A 15 1.42 -14.11 4.64
CA TRP A 15 0.21 -13.83 3.86
C TRP A 15 0.32 -12.43 3.23
N ALA A 16 -0.69 -11.96 2.48
CA ALA A 16 -0.64 -10.70 1.70
C ALA A 16 0.33 -10.70 0.50
N HIS A 17 0.64 -11.87 -0.06
CA HIS A 17 1.42 -12.00 -1.29
C HIS A 17 0.70 -12.86 -2.34
N CYS A 18 1.10 -12.75 -3.61
CA CYS A 18 0.38 -13.37 -4.72
C CYS A 18 0.42 -14.91 -4.68
N ASP A 19 1.46 -15.53 -4.14
CA ASP A 19 1.50 -17.00 -4.03
C ASP A 19 0.49 -17.53 -3.01
N TYR A 20 0.28 -16.84 -1.89
CA TYR A 20 -0.81 -17.15 -0.95
C TYR A 20 -2.19 -17.07 -1.61
N TYR A 21 -2.40 -16.07 -2.48
CA TYR A 21 -3.64 -15.94 -3.26
C TYR A 21 -3.86 -17.11 -4.21
N LEU A 22 -2.80 -17.60 -4.87
CA LEU A 22 -2.90 -18.74 -5.78
C LEU A 22 -3.25 -20.05 -5.05
N GLN A 23 -2.84 -20.18 -3.79
CA GLN A 23 -3.11 -21.37 -2.98
C GLN A 23 -4.47 -21.33 -2.28
N THR A 24 -4.88 -20.17 -1.77
CA THR A 24 -6.07 -20.05 -0.91
C THR A 24 -7.25 -19.35 -1.59
N GLY A 25 -7.03 -18.68 -2.72
CA GLY A 25 -8.03 -17.83 -3.38
C GLY A 25 -8.28 -16.48 -2.68
N ALA A 26 -7.57 -16.19 -1.59
CA ALA A 26 -7.68 -14.93 -0.85
C ALA A 26 -6.31 -14.30 -0.64
N MET A 27 -6.21 -12.97 -0.62
CA MET A 27 -4.92 -12.29 -0.39
C MET A 27 -4.48 -12.39 1.06
N MET A 28 -5.42 -12.49 2.01
CA MET A 28 -5.18 -12.52 3.44
C MET A 28 -6.24 -13.42 4.10
N PRO A 29 -5.92 -14.09 5.21
CA PRO A 29 -6.91 -14.87 5.95
C PRO A 29 -7.96 -13.94 6.57
N ALA A 30 -9.11 -14.44 7.01
CA ALA A 30 -10.21 -13.60 7.51
C ALA A 30 -9.92 -12.93 8.87
N ASP A 31 -9.03 -13.53 9.66
CA ASP A 31 -8.61 -13.11 11.00
C ASP A 31 -7.36 -12.19 10.99
N TRP A 32 -6.92 -11.76 9.81
CA TRP A 32 -5.75 -10.89 9.63
C TRP A 32 -5.76 -9.65 10.54
N ARG A 33 -6.94 -9.04 10.77
CA ARG A 33 -7.07 -7.84 11.60
C ARG A 33 -6.77 -8.15 13.07
N ALA A 34 -7.32 -9.23 13.60
CA ALA A 34 -7.08 -9.67 14.98
C ALA A 34 -5.62 -10.05 15.19
N GLN A 35 -4.97 -10.64 14.18
CA GLN A 35 -3.52 -10.92 14.23
C GLN A 35 -2.70 -9.63 14.32
N LEU A 36 -3.09 -8.57 13.62
CA LEU A 36 -2.33 -7.31 13.56
C LEU A 36 -2.67 -6.30 14.67
N GLU A 37 -3.83 -6.42 15.32
CA GLU A 37 -4.31 -5.46 16.33
C GLU A 37 -3.40 -5.37 17.56
N GLY A 38 -2.63 -6.42 17.84
CA GLY A 38 -1.65 -6.45 18.94
C GLY A 38 -0.30 -5.79 18.63
N PHE A 39 -0.07 -5.31 17.41
CA PHE A 39 1.23 -4.75 16.99
C PHE A 39 1.20 -3.22 16.92
N ASP A 40 2.29 -2.58 17.37
CA ASP A 40 2.41 -1.11 17.35
C ASP A 40 2.63 -0.55 15.94
N ALA A 41 3.30 -1.30 15.06
CA ALA A 41 3.65 -0.85 13.72
C ALA A 41 3.68 -1.98 12.70
N LEU A 42 3.28 -1.65 11.47
CA LEU A 42 3.34 -2.56 10.33
C LEU A 42 4.52 -2.19 9.43
N TYR A 43 5.48 -3.10 9.29
CA TYR A 43 6.56 -2.96 8.33
C TYR A 43 6.20 -3.69 7.03
N PHE A 44 5.64 -2.94 6.08
CA PHE A 44 5.13 -3.48 4.83
C PHE A 44 6.10 -3.26 3.67
N GLY A 45 6.40 -4.32 2.90
CA GLY A 45 7.22 -4.25 1.70
C GLY A 45 6.41 -3.78 0.48
N ALA A 46 6.16 -4.68 -0.46
CA ALA A 46 5.34 -4.43 -1.63
C ALA A 46 4.47 -5.65 -1.95
N VAL A 47 3.33 -5.40 -2.59
CA VAL A 47 2.40 -6.45 -3.05
C VAL A 47 1.98 -6.16 -4.49
N GLY A 48 2.04 -7.19 -5.33
CA GLY A 48 1.67 -7.11 -6.73
C GLY A 48 2.49 -8.07 -7.57
N TRP A 49 1.82 -8.86 -8.39
CA TRP A 49 2.45 -9.71 -9.39
C TRP A 49 1.55 -9.76 -10.63
N PRO A 50 1.65 -8.76 -11.53
CA PRO A 50 0.70 -8.59 -12.62
C PRO A 50 0.63 -9.79 -13.57
N ALA A 51 1.71 -10.58 -13.65
CA ALA A 51 1.76 -11.78 -14.50
C ALA A 51 0.94 -12.98 -13.98
N LYS A 52 0.48 -12.97 -12.73
CA LYS A 52 -0.28 -14.08 -12.11
C LYS A 52 -1.57 -13.61 -11.47
N VAL A 53 -1.58 -12.41 -10.87
CA VAL A 53 -2.73 -11.84 -10.18
C VAL A 53 -2.93 -10.42 -10.69
N PRO A 54 -4.12 -10.05 -11.18
CA PRO A 54 -4.39 -8.68 -11.60
C PRO A 54 -4.10 -7.69 -10.47
N ASP A 55 -3.49 -6.55 -10.78
CA ASP A 55 -3.08 -5.55 -9.77
C ASP A 55 -4.23 -5.06 -8.91
N HIS A 56 -5.44 -4.96 -9.48
CA HIS A 56 -6.62 -4.58 -8.70
C HIS A 56 -6.99 -5.61 -7.63
N VAL A 57 -6.81 -6.90 -7.88
CA VAL A 57 -7.12 -7.95 -6.88
C VAL A 57 -6.10 -7.90 -5.75
N SER A 58 -4.82 -7.82 -6.10
CA SER A 58 -3.73 -7.82 -5.12
C SER A 58 -3.75 -6.58 -4.23
N LEU A 59 -3.90 -5.37 -4.81
CA LEU A 59 -3.96 -4.12 -4.05
C LEU A 59 -5.22 -3.98 -3.19
N TRP A 60 -6.40 -4.29 -3.73
CA TRP A 60 -7.66 -4.16 -2.98
C TRP A 60 -7.81 -5.24 -1.91
N GLY A 61 -7.25 -6.41 -2.14
CA GLY A 61 -7.28 -7.51 -1.18
C GLY A 61 -6.31 -7.37 -0.02
N SER A 62 -5.34 -6.45 -0.08
CA SER A 62 -4.29 -6.30 0.94
C SER A 62 -4.08 -4.84 1.37
N LEU A 63 -3.21 -4.08 0.70
CA LEU A 63 -2.74 -2.76 1.11
C LEU A 63 -3.86 -1.74 1.32
N LEU A 64 -4.90 -1.75 0.48
CA LEU A 64 -6.04 -0.85 0.68
C LEU A 64 -6.86 -1.21 1.91
N LYS A 65 -6.94 -2.49 2.30
CA LYS A 65 -7.64 -2.91 3.54
C LYS A 65 -6.90 -2.39 4.76
N PHE A 66 -5.58 -2.57 4.83
CA PHE A 66 -4.77 -2.01 5.93
C PHE A 66 -4.98 -0.50 6.06
N ARG A 67 -4.90 0.23 4.96
CA ARG A 67 -5.06 1.70 4.98
C ARG A 67 -6.44 2.15 5.43
N ARG A 68 -7.49 1.43 5.06
CA ARG A 68 -8.87 1.78 5.41
C ARG A 68 -9.24 1.36 6.82
N GLU A 69 -8.86 0.16 7.24
CA GLU A 69 -9.29 -0.42 8.52
C GLU A 69 -8.43 0.03 9.69
N PHE A 70 -7.16 0.39 9.46
CA PHE A 70 -6.31 1.05 10.46
C PHE A 70 -6.36 2.59 10.37
N ASP A 71 -7.31 3.13 9.59
CA ASP A 71 -7.50 4.57 9.37
C ASP A 71 -6.18 5.34 9.11
N GLN A 72 -5.32 4.77 8.26
CA GLN A 72 -4.04 5.37 7.88
C GLN A 72 -4.27 6.44 6.80
N TYR A 73 -4.99 7.51 7.16
CA TYR A 73 -5.42 8.55 6.23
C TYR A 73 -4.28 9.46 5.75
N VAL A 74 -3.16 9.50 6.47
CA VAL A 74 -1.96 10.25 6.08
C VAL A 74 -0.97 9.32 5.41
N ASN A 75 -0.66 9.59 4.14
CA ASN A 75 0.47 8.98 3.47
C ASN A 75 1.56 10.03 3.23
N LEU A 76 2.57 10.05 4.09
CA LEU A 76 3.72 10.96 3.98
C LEU A 76 4.78 10.33 3.06
N ARG A 77 5.15 11.04 2.00
CA ARG A 77 6.21 10.66 1.07
C ARG A 77 7.23 11.79 0.95
N PRO A 78 8.32 11.77 1.73
CA PRO A 78 9.38 12.76 1.58
C PRO A 78 10.08 12.57 0.24
N VAL A 79 10.23 13.65 -0.53
CA VAL A 79 10.97 13.65 -1.80
C VAL A 79 12.15 14.59 -1.61
N ARG A 80 13.35 14.02 -1.58
CA ARG A 80 14.60 14.75 -1.38
C ARG A 80 15.63 14.40 -2.44
N LEU A 81 16.23 15.43 -3.03
CA LEU A 81 17.42 15.28 -3.87
C LEU A 81 18.67 15.35 -3.00
N PHE A 82 19.36 14.22 -2.87
CA PHE A 82 20.60 14.11 -2.12
C PHE A 82 21.81 14.58 -2.92
N GLU A 83 22.85 14.99 -2.20
CA GLU A 83 24.13 15.39 -2.80
C GLU A 83 24.79 14.22 -3.52
N GLY A 84 25.22 14.43 -4.77
CA GLY A 84 25.88 13.42 -5.60
C GLY A 84 24.96 12.51 -6.42
N VAL A 85 23.62 12.64 -6.31
CA VAL A 85 22.69 11.86 -7.14
C VAL A 85 22.39 12.61 -8.45
N PRO A 86 22.61 11.99 -9.63
CA PRO A 86 22.29 12.63 -10.90
C PRO A 86 20.77 12.82 -11.03
N CYS A 87 20.32 14.07 -11.02
CA CYS A 87 18.90 14.39 -11.18
C CYS A 87 18.52 14.38 -12.67
N PRO A 88 17.39 13.75 -13.05
CA PRO A 88 16.89 13.80 -14.44
C PRO A 88 16.43 15.20 -14.87
N LEU A 89 16.27 16.14 -13.93
CA LEU A 89 15.96 17.53 -14.22
C LEU A 89 17.25 18.32 -14.47
N ALA A 90 17.34 18.93 -15.65
CA ALA A 90 18.47 19.78 -16.01
C ALA A 90 18.65 20.92 -14.99
N ASN A 91 19.90 21.18 -14.61
CA ASN A 91 20.32 22.31 -13.75
C ASN A 91 19.73 22.34 -12.33
N ARG A 92 19.36 21.20 -11.73
CA ARG A 92 18.96 21.14 -10.33
C ARG A 92 20.14 20.78 -9.43
N LYS A 93 20.38 21.59 -8.40
CA LYS A 93 21.40 21.36 -7.39
C LYS A 93 20.81 20.57 -6.21
N PRO A 94 21.64 19.80 -5.48
CA PRO A 94 21.24 19.21 -4.20
C PRO A 94 20.65 20.28 -3.28
N GLY A 95 19.47 20.02 -2.71
CA GLY A 95 18.71 20.99 -1.90
C GLY A 95 17.63 21.78 -2.65
N ASP A 96 17.62 21.80 -3.98
CA ASP A 96 16.54 22.46 -4.75
C ASP A 96 15.20 21.70 -4.67
N ILE A 97 15.25 20.42 -4.29
CA ILE A 97 14.12 19.51 -4.21
C ILE A 97 14.12 18.89 -2.82
N ASP A 98 13.45 19.54 -1.88
CA ASP A 98 13.15 18.99 -0.56
C ASP A 98 11.71 19.37 -0.21
N PHE A 99 10.78 18.49 -0.55
CA PHE A 99 9.37 18.70 -0.22
C PHE A 99 8.70 17.40 0.19
N PHE A 100 7.69 17.55 1.04
CA PHE A 100 6.87 16.44 1.49
C PHE A 100 5.65 16.32 0.59
N VAL A 101 5.50 15.19 -0.09
CA VAL A 101 4.21 14.84 -0.70
C VAL A 101 3.36 14.21 0.39
N GLY A 102 2.50 15.01 1.00
CA GLY A 102 1.43 14.52 1.86
C GLY A 102 0.20 14.20 1.03
N ALA A 103 -0.07 12.92 0.79
CA ALA A 103 -1.35 12.51 0.22
C ALA A 103 -2.31 12.21 1.38
N ARG A 104 -3.26 13.11 1.63
CA ARG A 104 -4.46 12.78 2.42
C ARG A 104 -5.36 11.93 1.51
N VAL A 105 -5.23 10.61 1.60
CA VAL A 105 -6.15 9.71 0.91
C VAL A 105 -7.39 9.64 1.80
N THR A 106 -8.33 10.54 1.54
CA THR A 106 -9.69 10.38 2.06
C THR A 106 -10.17 8.98 1.62
N PRO A 107 -10.87 8.20 2.47
CA PRO A 107 -11.45 6.92 2.07
C PRO A 107 -12.42 7.00 0.85
N ARG A 108 -12.73 8.23 0.39
CA ARG A 108 -13.60 8.61 -0.73
C ARG A 108 -12.88 9.22 -1.96
N GLY A 109 -11.56 9.29 -2.03
CA GLY A 109 -10.86 9.85 -3.21
C GLY A 109 -10.51 8.77 -4.24
N LYS A 110 -10.85 8.96 -5.54
CA LYS A 110 -10.57 8.21 -6.81
C LYS A 110 -10.48 6.66 -6.79
N TYR A 111 -9.98 6.04 -5.72
CA TYR A 111 -10.03 4.62 -5.38
C TYR A 111 -11.35 4.25 -4.67
N THR A 112 -12.48 4.67 -5.24
CA THR A 112 -13.79 4.12 -4.89
C THR A 112 -14.11 3.02 -5.90
N SER A 113 -14.43 1.82 -5.41
CA SER A 113 -15.04 0.74 -6.21
C SER A 113 -16.49 1.08 -6.61
N LEU A 114 -17.00 2.22 -6.14
CA LEU A 114 -18.24 2.84 -6.58
C LEU A 114 -17.99 3.60 -7.89
N GLY A 115 -17.95 2.82 -8.96
CA GLY A 115 -17.81 3.27 -10.34
C GLY A 115 -18.16 2.14 -11.29
N GLY A 116 -19.22 1.39 -10.96
CA GLY A 116 -19.77 0.37 -11.84
C GLY A 116 -20.42 1.02 -13.06
N ARG A 117 -20.40 0.30 -14.18
CA ARG A 117 -21.06 0.66 -15.44
C ARG A 117 -22.53 1.02 -15.18
N ILE A 118 -22.86 2.31 -15.23
CA ILE A 118 -24.25 2.77 -15.28
C ILE A 118 -24.72 2.41 -16.70
N VAL A 119 -25.80 1.62 -16.79
CA VAL A 119 -26.33 0.96 -17.99
C VAL A 119 -25.64 -0.36 -18.38
N ARG A 120 -26.04 -1.43 -17.68
CA ARG A 120 -26.17 -2.76 -18.31
C ARG A 120 -27.40 -2.65 -19.22
N GLY A 121 -27.20 -2.67 -20.54
CA GLY A 121 -28.30 -2.57 -21.50
C GLY A 121 -29.40 -3.58 -21.17
N HIS A 122 -30.61 -3.09 -20.95
CA HIS A 122 -31.79 -3.93 -21.05
C HIS A 122 -31.88 -4.41 -22.49
N GLY A 123 -31.84 -5.73 -22.67
CA GLY A 123 -32.11 -6.36 -23.95
C GLY A 123 -33.54 -6.02 -24.36
N ALA A 124 -33.67 -5.29 -25.47
CA ALA A 124 -34.92 -5.20 -26.19
C ALA A 124 -35.21 -6.59 -26.79
N ARG A 125 -36.37 -7.14 -26.42
CA ARG A 125 -37.09 -8.10 -27.26
C ARG A 125 -37.71 -7.35 -28.43
#